data_AF-A0A4Y2WXS9-F1
#
_entry.id   AF-A0A4Y2WXS9-F1
#
_cell.length_a   1.000
_cell.length_b   1.000
_cell.length_c   1.000
_cell.angle_alpha   90.00
_cell.angle_beta   90.00
_cell.angle_gamma   90.00
#
_symmetry.space_group_name_H-M   'P 1'
#
loop_
_entity.id
_entity.type
_entity.pdbx_description
1 polymer ?
#
loop_
_entity_poly.entity_id
_entity_poly.type
_entity_poly.pdbx_seq_one_letter_code
_entity_poly.pdbx_strand_id
1 'polypeptide(L)' 'MPALNTLNLLANPLQCSCRLRWLSEWLKQSNIVTGNPRCQAPLSLKDIPIQDVDKKDFRCDGLYTLFVTVDTFFNFMLEN' A
#
# COMPACT_ATOMS: atom_id res chain seq x y z
N MET A 1 -6.35 23.68 3.61
CA MET A 1 -5.06 24.06 3.00
C MET A 1 -5.37 24.77 1.68
N PRO A 2 -5.20 26.10 1.55
CA PRO A 2 -5.85 26.85 0.47
C PRO A 2 -5.09 26.91 -0.86
N ALA A 3 -3.89 26.32 -1.00
CA ALA A 3 -3.08 26.47 -2.22
C ALA A 3 -2.16 25.27 -2.54
N LEU A 4 -2.52 24.04 -2.16
CA LEU A 4 -1.72 22.87 -2.52
C LEU A 4 -2.00 22.48 -3.98
N ASN A 5 -1.06 22.77 -4.89
CA ASN A 5 -1.21 22.53 -6.33
C ASN A 5 -0.44 21.30 -6.84
N THR A 6 0.58 20.85 -6.10
CA THR A 6 1.43 19.73 -6.50
C THR A 6 1.84 18.94 -5.28
N LEU A 7 1.78 17.62 -5.38
CA LEU A 7 2.20 16.69 -4.33
C LEU A 7 3.00 15.54 -4.96
N ASN A 8 4.33 15.50 -4.78
CA ASN A 8 5.14 14.42 -5.33
C ASN A 8 5.21 13.22 -4.37
N LEU A 9 4.67 12.08 -4.79
CA LEU A 9 4.66 10.84 -4.00
C LEU A 9 5.49 9.70 -4.63
N LEU A 10 6.13 9.90 -5.78
CA LEU A 10 6.69 8.83 -6.61
C LEU A 10 7.84 8.03 -5.96
N ALA A 11 8.62 8.65 -5.07
CA ALA A 11 9.75 8.01 -4.39
C ALA A 11 9.38 7.41 -3.01
N ASN A 12 8.08 7.27 -2.70
CA ASN A 12 7.64 6.71 -1.42
C ASN A 12 7.23 5.24 -1.60
N PRO A 13 7.71 4.31 -0.75
CA PRO A 13 7.25 2.94 -0.72
C PRO A 13 5.84 2.85 -0.11
N LEU A 14 4.82 3.10 -0.92
CA LEU A 14 3.41 3.03 -0.57
C LEU A 14 2.99 1.59 -0.24
N GLN A 15 2.73 1.38 1.04
CA GLN A 15 2.05 0.19 1.56
C GLN A 15 0.53 0.40 1.47
N CYS A 16 -0.09 -0.09 0.40
CA CYS A 16 -1.52 0.03 0.10
C CYS A 16 -2.36 -0.90 0.98
N SER A 17 -2.36 -0.62 2.27
CA SER A 17 -3.15 -1.27 3.32
C SER A 17 -4.38 -0.44 3.69
N CYS A 18 -5.24 -0.94 4.58
CA CYS A 18 -6.42 -0.21 5.04
C CYS A 18 -6.10 1.21 5.56
N ARG A 19 -4.89 1.43 6.11
CA ARG A 19 -4.42 2.72 6.62
C ARG A 19 -4.11 3.74 5.52
N LEU A 20 -3.85 3.29 4.30
CA LEU A 20 -3.55 4.16 3.15
C LEU A 20 -4.77 4.37 2.23
N ARG A 21 -5.92 3.76 2.55
CA ARG A 21 -7.17 3.88 1.81
C ARG A 21 -7.63 5.33 1.62
N TRP A 22 -7.48 6.15 2.66
CA TRP A 22 -7.88 7.56 2.61
C TRP A 22 -7.12 8.33 1.52
N LEU A 23 -5.85 7.99 1.27
CA LEU A 23 -5.03 8.67 0.28
C LEU A 23 -5.54 8.36 -1.13
N SER A 24 -5.95 7.12 -1.40
CA SER A 24 -6.62 6.76 -2.67
C SER A 24 -7.90 7.57 -2.88
N GLU A 25 -8.75 7.65 -1.84
CA GLU A 25 -10.02 8.41 -1.90
C GLU A 25 -9.76 9.91 -2.10
N TRP A 26 -8.77 10.47 -1.41
CA TRP A 26 -8.38 11.87 -1.55
C TRP A 26 -7.81 12.18 -2.94
N LEU A 27 -6.92 11.34 -3.47
CA LEU A 27 -6.32 11.51 -4.80
C LEU A 27 -7.39 11.54 -5.91
N LYS A 28 -8.40 10.67 -5.82
CA LYS A 28 -9.54 10.63 -6.78
C LYS A 28 -10.35 11.92 -6.79
N GLN A 29 -10.46 12.60 -5.65
CA GLN A 29 -11.27 13.81 -5.48
C GLN A 29 -10.44 15.08 -5.67
N SER A 30 -9.13 14.99 -5.51
CA SER A 30 -8.21 16.12 -5.62
C SER A 30 -7.91 16.44 -7.09
N ASN A 31 -7.95 17.72 -7.45
CA ASN A 31 -7.50 18.20 -8.75
C ASN A 31 -6.01 18.59 -8.72
N ILE A 32 -5.19 17.80 -8.05
CA ILE A 32 -3.78 18.09 -7.75
C ILE A 32 -2.88 17.19 -8.60
N VAL A 33 -1.81 17.75 -9.15
CA VAL A 33 -0.82 16.97 -9.90
C VAL A 33 0.02 16.13 -8.92
N THR A 34 -0.10 14.81 -9.03
CA THR A 34 0.50 13.87 -8.04
C THR A 34 1.55 12.92 -8.61
N GLY A 35 1.75 12.92 -9.93
CA GLY A 35 2.74 12.07 -10.62
C GLY A 35 2.36 10.60 -10.75
N ASN A 36 1.12 10.21 -10.38
CA ASN A 36 0.60 8.85 -10.46
C ASN A 36 1.37 7.82 -9.59
N PRO A 37 1.37 8.00 -8.26
CA PRO A 37 2.13 7.14 -7.37
C PRO A 37 1.56 5.71 -7.32
N ARG A 38 2.46 4.73 -7.29
CA ARG A 38 2.14 3.29 -7.34
C ARG A 38 2.41 2.62 -6.00
N CYS A 39 1.65 1.58 -5.70
CA CYS A 39 1.85 0.72 -4.55
C CYS A 39 3.13 -0.09 -4.70
N GLN A 40 3.94 -0.22 -3.64
CA GLN A 40 5.09 -1.12 -3.60
C GLN A 40 4.78 -2.38 -2.79
N ALA A 41 3.75 -2.33 -1.94
CA ALA A 41 3.27 -3.46 -1.17
C ALA A 41 1.76 -3.30 -0.87
N PRO A 42 1.01 -4.39 -0.59
CA PRO A 42 1.43 -5.80 -0.64
C PRO A 42 1.76 -6.26 -2.06
N LEU A 43 2.39 -7.44 -2.22
CA LEU A 43 2.81 -7.96 -3.52
C LEU A 43 1.64 -8.05 -4.52
N SER A 44 0.43 -8.37 -4.05
CA SER A 44 -0.79 -8.43 -4.86
C SER A 44 -1.21 -7.09 -5.47
N LEU A 45 -0.75 -5.97 -4.89
CA LEU A 45 -1.05 -4.61 -5.38
C LEU A 45 0.19 -3.92 -5.95
N LYS A 46 1.33 -4.61 -6.01
CA LYS A 46 2.60 -4.01 -6.44
C LYS A 46 2.47 -3.43 -7.85
N ASP A 47 3.02 -2.24 -8.03
CA ASP A 47 3.03 -1.45 -9.25
C ASP A 47 1.65 -0.98 -9.72
N ILE A 48 0.57 -1.22 -8.98
CA ILE A 48 -0.75 -0.65 -9.26
C ILE A 48 -0.79 0.80 -8.76
N PRO A 49 -1.25 1.78 -9.56
CA PRO A 49 -1.49 3.13 -9.07
C PRO A 49 -2.43 3.13 -7.88
N ILE A 50 -2.08 3.82 -6.80
CA ILE A 50 -2.90 3.82 -5.57
C ILE A 50 -4.34 4.31 -5.81
N GLN A 51 -4.54 5.19 -6.79
CA GLN A 51 -5.85 5.67 -7.20
C GLN A 51 -6.69 4.60 -7.94
N ASP A 52 -6.06 3.57 -8.52
CA ASP A 52 -6.77 2.54 -9.29
C ASP A 52 -7.09 1.30 -8.44
N VAL A 53 -6.55 1.22 -7.22
CA VAL A 53 -6.85 0.13 -6.28
C VAL A 53 -8.32 0.21 -5.81
N ASP A 54 -9.02 -0.92 -5.83
CA ASP A 54 -10.39 -1.04 -5.30
C ASP A 54 -10.38 -0.85 -3.78
N LYS A 55 -11.38 -0.14 -3.27
CA LYS A 55 -11.56 0.15 -1.84
C LYS A 55 -11.49 -1.11 -0.97
N LYS A 56 -11.99 -2.24 -1.47
CA LYS A 56 -12.02 -3.54 -0.74
C LYS A 56 -10.65 -4.24 -0.65
N ASP A 57 -9.71 -3.83 -1.48
CA ASP A 57 -8.37 -4.44 -1.55
C ASP A 57 -7.38 -3.73 -0.60
N PHE A 58 -7.75 -2.56 -0.07
CA PHE A 58 -7.06 -1.93 1.05
C PHE A 58 -7.38 -2.66 2.37
N ARG A 59 -6.69 -3.78 2.60
CA ARG A 59 -6.87 -4.61 3.79
C ARG A 59 -5.78 -4.34 4.83
N CYS A 60 -6.12 -4.56 6.09
CA CYS A 60 -5.14 -4.65 7.17
C CYS A 60 -5.21 -6.07 7.67
N ASP A 61 -4.29 -6.89 7.23
CA ASP A 61 -4.21 -8.24 7.73
C ASP A 61 -3.62 -8.16 9.15
N GLY A 62 -4.43 -8.53 10.14
CA GLY A 62 -4.00 -8.59 11.53
C GLY A 62 -2.85 -9.59 11.67
N LEU A 63 -1.70 -9.13 12.16
CA LEU A 63 -0.58 -9.94 12.67
C LEU A 63 0.06 -10.97 11.71
N TYR A 64 0.04 -10.77 10.39
CA TYR A 64 0.76 -11.68 9.47
C TYR A 64 2.30 -11.68 9.67
N THR A 65 2.88 -10.68 10.32
CA THR A 65 4.32 -10.67 10.64
C THR A 65 4.70 -11.66 11.75
N LEU A 66 3.80 -11.99 12.68
CA LEU A 66 4.07 -13.02 13.69
C LEU A 66 3.86 -14.41 13.12
N PHE A 67 2.74 -14.66 12.42
CA PHE A 67 2.44 -16.01 11.91
C PHE A 67 3.37 -16.44 10.77
N VAL A 68 3.67 -15.55 9.81
CA VAL A 68 4.58 -15.88 8.70
C VAL A 68 6.02 -16.11 9.19
N THR A 69 6.49 -15.42 10.24
CA THR A 69 7.83 -15.71 10.78
C THR A 69 7.87 -17.06 11.48
N VAL A 70 6.82 -17.49 12.20
CA VAL A 70 6.81 -18.87 12.76
C VAL A 70 6.71 -19.91 11.65
N ASP A 71 5.86 -19.72 10.63
CA ASP A 71 5.73 -20.70 9.54
C ASP A 71 7.00 -20.79 8.70
N THR A 72 7.64 -19.67 8.37
CA THR A 72 8.90 -19.67 7.61
C THR A 72 10.05 -20.24 8.44
N PHE A 73 10.12 -19.92 9.74
CA PHE A 73 11.14 -20.48 10.65
C PHE A 73 10.92 -21.96 10.92
N PHE A 74 9.68 -22.42 11.08
CA PHE A 74 9.34 -23.84 11.29
C PHE A 74 9.61 -24.68 10.03
N ASN A 75 9.30 -24.15 8.84
CA ASN A 75 9.68 -24.79 7.58
C ASN A 75 11.21 -24.86 7.42
N PHE A 76 11.95 -23.80 7.78
CA PHE A 76 13.43 -23.83 7.79
C PHE A 76 14.01 -24.84 8.79
N MET A 77 13.37 -25.03 9.95
CA MET A 77 13.80 -25.98 10.98
C MET A 77 13.44 -27.45 10.68
N LEU A 78 12.45 -27.71 9.81
CA LEU A 78 12.06 -29.06 9.38
C LEU A 78 12.84 -29.56 8.16
N GLU A 79 13.51 -28.67 7.43
CA GLU A 79 14.38 -29.02 6.30
C GLU A 79 15.85 -29.26 6.72
N ASN A 80 16.13 -29.49 8.01
CA ASN A 80 17.47 -29.80 8.52
C ASN A 80 17.45 -30.97 9.52
#